data_AF-A0A7I9Z4J6-F1
#
_entry.id   AF-A0A7I9Z4J6-F1
#
_cell.length_a   1.000
_cell.length_b   1.000
_cell.length_c   1.000
_cell.angle_alpha   90.00
_cell.angle_beta   90.00
_cell.angle_gamma   90.00
#
_symmetry.space_group_name_H-M   'P 1'
#
loop_
_entity.id
_entity.type
_entity.pdbx_description
1 polymer ?
#
loop_
_entity_poly.entity_id
_entity_poly.type
_entity_poly.pdbx_seq_one_letter_code
_entity_poly.pdbx_strand_id
1 'polypeptide(L)'
;MSDNETAVPAQRAVATAMIGFVAAFSLHAIDHFRRGMSASPPAVMVGGTIQGLIVIIALALIMRGHPGARRAAIVVGFGSATLFVYAHVLPTFLPDYQDSFTSGPRINVTWFSWLSAVGEIGAGLILGFVGLRARRRPDVEQPARPREIA
;
A
#
# COMPACT_ATOMS: atom_id res chain seq x y z
N MET A 1 7.45 10.53 -30.34
CA MET A 1 8.62 10.44 -29.45
C MET A 1 8.32 10.98 -28.03
N SER A 2 7.11 11.46 -27.75
CA SER A 2 6.66 12.06 -26.47
C SER A 2 6.30 11.08 -25.35
N ASP A 3 5.93 9.84 -25.70
CA ASP A 3 5.23 8.95 -24.76
C ASP A 3 6.20 8.32 -23.76
N ASN A 4 7.46 8.15 -24.16
CA ASN A 4 8.53 7.60 -23.30
C ASN A 4 8.97 8.59 -22.20
N GLU A 5 8.94 9.89 -22.48
CA GLU A 5 9.42 10.92 -21.54
C GLU A 5 8.50 11.07 -20.33
N THR A 6 7.19 10.81 -20.49
CA THR A 6 6.22 10.93 -19.39
C THR A 6 6.01 9.62 -18.62
N ALA A 7 6.35 8.48 -19.23
CA ALA A 7 6.25 7.15 -18.64
C ALA A 7 7.32 6.89 -17.58
N VAL A 8 8.59 7.26 -17.84
CA VAL A 8 9.71 7.04 -16.90
C VAL A 8 9.52 7.78 -15.56
N PRO A 9 9.11 9.06 -15.54
CA PRO A 9 8.84 9.77 -14.28
C PRO A 9 7.66 9.19 -13.50
N ALA A 10 6.59 8.74 -14.18
CA ALA A 10 5.44 8.12 -13.52
C ALA A 10 5.82 6.79 -12.87
N GLN A 11 6.60 5.97 -13.58
CA GLN A 11 7.10 4.70 -13.07
C GLN A 11 8.02 4.90 -11.86
N ARG A 12 8.94 5.87 -11.93
CA ARG A 12 9.81 6.24 -10.81
C ARG A 12 9.00 6.70 -9.59
N ALA A 13 7.97 7.53 -9.79
CA ALA A 13 7.12 7.99 -8.70
C ALA A 13 6.37 6.84 -8.01
N VAL A 14 5.79 5.90 -8.77
CA VAL A 14 5.14 4.71 -8.20
C VAL A 14 6.15 3.83 -7.45
N ALA A 15 7.35 3.64 -7.99
CA ALA A 15 8.41 2.87 -7.33
C ALA A 15 8.87 3.52 -6.02
N THR A 16 9.10 4.84 -6.00
CA THR A 16 9.46 5.57 -4.78
C THR A 16 8.36 5.47 -3.73
N ALA A 17 7.10 5.66 -4.11
CA ALA A 17 5.97 5.50 -3.20
C ALA A 17 5.89 4.06 -2.64
N MET A 18 6.15 3.05 -3.48
CA MET A 18 6.15 1.65 -3.05
C MET A 18 7.27 1.36 -2.05
N ILE A 19 8.48 1.89 -2.26
CA ILE A 19 9.59 1.73 -1.30
C ILE A 19 9.23 2.38 0.04
N GLY A 20 8.67 3.59 0.02
CA GLY A 20 8.21 4.27 1.23
C GLY A 20 7.15 3.46 1.98
N PHE A 21 6.19 2.89 1.24
CA PHE A 21 5.17 2.02 1.82
C PHE A 21 5.75 0.73 2.43
N VAL A 22 6.69 0.06 1.74
CA VAL A 22 7.38 -1.13 2.28
C VAL A 22 8.15 -0.81 3.56
N ALA A 23 8.81 0.36 3.62
CA ALA A 23 9.49 0.80 4.82
C ALA A 23 8.51 1.03 5.98
N ALA A 24 7.39 1.71 5.72
CA ALA A 24 6.34 1.91 6.73
C ALA A 24 5.73 0.59 7.22
N PHE A 25 5.40 -0.33 6.29
CA PHE A 25 4.92 -1.67 6.60
C PHE A 25 5.90 -2.45 7.47
N SER A 26 7.19 -2.34 7.17
CA SER A 26 8.24 -3.02 7.94
C SER A 26 8.33 -2.46 9.37
N LEU A 27 8.21 -1.14 9.54
CA LEU A 27 8.19 -0.51 10.86
C LEU A 27 6.97 -0.95 11.68
N HIS A 28 5.81 -1.09 11.05
CA HIS A 28 4.61 -1.61 11.70
C HIS A 28 4.77 -3.07 12.11
N ALA A 29 5.33 -3.92 11.24
CA ALA A 29 5.66 -5.30 11.60
C ALA A 29 6.63 -5.36 12.80
N ILE A 30 7.65 -4.49 12.82
CA ILE A 30 8.57 -4.36 13.96
C ILE A 30 7.83 -3.95 15.24
N ASP A 31 6.82 -3.07 15.17
CA ASP A 31 6.01 -2.73 16.34
C ASP A 31 5.27 -3.96 16.89
N HIS A 32 4.74 -4.85 16.05
CA HIS A 32 4.14 -6.11 16.53
C HIS A 32 5.16 -7.00 17.25
N PHE A 33 6.38 -7.13 16.73
CA PHE A 33 7.45 -7.86 17.44
C PHE A 33 7.78 -7.19 18.78
N ARG A 34 7.88 -5.86 18.80
CA ARG A 34 8.14 -5.07 20.01
C ARG A 34 7.04 -5.22 21.06
N ARG A 35 5.77 -5.25 20.64
CA ARG A 35 4.60 -5.42 21.52
C ARG A 35 4.47 -6.85 22.05
N GLY A 36 5.10 -7.79 21.37
CA GLY A 36 4.93 -9.23 21.54
C GLY A 36 3.89 -9.76 20.57
N MET A 37 4.21 -10.85 19.87
CA MET A 37 3.35 -11.42 18.80
C MET A 37 1.97 -11.87 19.30
N SER A 38 1.81 -12.12 20.60
CA SER A 38 0.54 -12.47 21.25
C SER A 38 -0.28 -11.24 21.68
N ALA A 39 0.22 -10.02 21.49
CA ALA A 39 -0.50 -8.79 21.82
C ALA A 39 -1.67 -8.53 20.86
N SER A 40 -1.62 -9.09 19.66
CA SER A 40 -2.64 -9.00 18.64
C SER A 40 -3.34 -10.35 18.45
N PRO A 41 -4.64 -10.38 18.10
CA PRO A 41 -5.33 -11.63 17.81
C PRO A 41 -4.65 -12.44 16.69
N PRO A 42 -4.70 -13.79 16.72
CA PRO A 42 -4.09 -14.62 15.67
C PRO A 42 -4.59 -14.28 14.26
N ALA A 43 -5.87 -13.93 14.09
CA ALA A 43 -6.40 -13.57 12.78
C ALA A 43 -5.82 -12.27 12.23
N VAL A 44 -5.51 -11.28 13.09
CA VAL A 44 -4.80 -10.05 12.70
C VAL A 44 -3.39 -10.39 12.23
N MET A 45 -2.68 -11.26 12.94
CA MET A 45 -1.31 -11.67 12.56
C MET A 45 -1.27 -12.46 11.26
N VAL A 46 -2.21 -13.38 11.05
CA VAL A 46 -2.38 -14.09 9.78
C VAL A 46 -2.74 -13.13 8.66
N GLY A 47 -3.70 -12.23 8.88
CA GLY A 47 -4.11 -11.22 7.90
C GLY A 47 -2.95 -10.29 7.50
N GLY A 48 -2.19 -9.80 8.48
CA GLY A 48 -0.99 -8.99 8.25
C GLY A 48 0.10 -9.75 7.49
N THR A 49 0.28 -11.04 7.75
CA THR A 49 1.24 -11.89 7.02
C THR A 49 0.81 -12.06 5.55
N ILE A 50 -0.47 -12.34 5.31
CA ILE A 50 -1.04 -12.42 3.95
C ILE A 50 -0.87 -11.08 3.23
N GLN A 51 -1.17 -9.96 3.91
CA GLN A 51 -0.93 -8.63 3.37
C GLN A 51 0.56 -8.45 3.01
N GLY A 52 1.49 -8.84 3.87
CA GLY A 52 2.93 -8.77 3.60
C GLY A 52 3.34 -9.49 2.31
N LEU A 53 2.77 -10.67 2.05
CA LEU A 53 3.00 -11.39 0.79
C LEU A 53 2.47 -10.62 -0.42
N ILE A 54 1.26 -10.03 -0.31
CA ILE A 54 0.68 -9.19 -1.36
C ILE A 54 1.56 -7.96 -1.63
N VAL A 55 2.11 -7.34 -0.58
CA VAL A 55 3.04 -6.20 -0.67
C VAL A 55 4.31 -6.59 -1.41
N ILE A 56 4.90 -7.74 -1.11
CA ILE A 56 6.09 -8.25 -1.82
C ILE A 56 5.79 -8.50 -3.30
N ILE A 57 4.65 -9.10 -3.62
CA ILE A 57 4.22 -9.33 -5.01
C ILE A 57 4.05 -7.99 -5.74
N ALA A 58 3.36 -7.03 -5.13
CA ALA A 58 3.18 -5.70 -5.72
C ALA A 58 4.51 -4.96 -5.92
N LEU A 59 5.43 -5.08 -4.96
CA LEU A 59 6.77 -4.53 -5.07
C LEU A 59 7.48 -5.12 -6.29
N ALA A 60 7.45 -6.44 -6.46
CA ALA A 60 8.06 -7.10 -7.61
C ALA A 60 7.43 -6.65 -8.94
N LEU A 61 6.09 -6.55 -9.02
CA LEU A 61 5.39 -6.08 -10.21
C LEU A 61 5.78 -4.63 -10.56
N ILE A 62 5.84 -3.75 -9.55
CA ILE A 62 6.20 -2.35 -9.73
C ILE A 62 7.67 -2.24 -10.16
N MET A 63 8.60 -2.90 -9.49
CA MET A 63 10.03 -2.82 -9.83
C MET A 63 10.35 -3.39 -11.20
N ARG A 64 9.58 -4.39 -11.67
CA ARG A 64 9.72 -4.96 -13.02
C ARG A 64 9.03 -4.15 -14.12
N GLY A 65 8.35 -3.05 -13.80
CA GLY A 65 7.59 -2.28 -14.79
C GLY A 65 6.43 -3.06 -15.41
N HIS A 66 5.85 -4.01 -14.66
CA HIS A 66 4.78 -4.87 -15.17
C HIS A 66 3.53 -4.05 -15.57
N PRO A 67 2.76 -4.45 -16.61
CA PRO A 67 1.54 -3.74 -17.02
C PRO A 67 0.52 -3.54 -15.89
N GLY A 68 0.49 -4.47 -14.93
CA GLY A 68 -0.35 -4.41 -13.73
C GLY A 68 0.16 -3.50 -12.59
N ALA A 69 1.36 -2.92 -12.68
CA ALA A 69 2.00 -2.18 -11.59
C ALA A 69 1.14 -1.05 -11.02
N ARG A 70 0.51 -0.25 -11.90
CA ARG A 70 -0.36 0.85 -11.46
C ARG A 70 -1.60 0.35 -10.73
N ARG A 71 -2.19 -0.76 -11.19
CA ARG A 71 -3.35 -1.38 -10.53
C ARG A 71 -2.95 -1.97 -9.18
N ALA A 72 -1.78 -2.62 -9.11
CA ALA A 72 -1.23 -3.14 -7.87
C ALA A 72 -1.01 -2.03 -6.84
N ALA A 73 -0.41 -0.89 -7.24
CA ALA A 73 -0.21 0.26 -6.36
C ALA A 73 -1.54 0.80 -5.77
N ILE A 74 -2.59 0.90 -6.59
CA ILE A 74 -3.91 1.36 -6.14
C ILE A 74 -4.52 0.39 -5.14
N VAL A 75 -4.55 -0.90 -5.48
CA VAL A 75 -5.18 -1.93 -4.65
C VAL A 75 -4.42 -2.11 -3.33
N VAL A 76 -3.10 -2.20 -3.38
CA VAL A 76 -2.28 -2.34 -2.18
C VAL A 76 -2.34 -1.09 -1.33
N GLY A 77 -2.14 0.10 -1.92
CA GLY A 77 -2.14 1.35 -1.17
C GLY A 77 -3.47 1.60 -0.42
N PHE A 78 -4.59 1.62 -1.14
CA PHE A 78 -5.89 1.86 -0.50
C PHE A 78 -6.40 0.66 0.30
N GLY A 79 -6.15 -0.56 -0.17
CA GLY A 79 -6.54 -1.79 0.53
C GLY A 79 -5.87 -1.89 1.90
N SER A 80 -4.55 -1.73 1.95
CA SER A 80 -3.79 -1.70 3.22
C SER A 80 -4.24 -0.57 4.13
N ALA A 81 -4.38 0.67 3.61
CA ALA A 81 -4.87 1.78 4.43
C ALA A 81 -6.24 1.50 5.05
N THR A 82 -7.16 0.89 4.29
CA THR A 82 -8.49 0.51 4.80
C THR A 82 -8.40 -0.56 5.88
N LEU A 83 -7.63 -1.63 5.63
CA LEU A 83 -7.43 -2.72 6.59
C LEU A 83 -6.81 -2.21 7.90
N PHE A 84 -5.87 -1.27 7.82
CA PHE A 84 -5.16 -0.73 8.98
C PHE A 84 -6.05 0.19 9.81
N VAL A 85 -6.83 1.05 9.15
CA VAL A 85 -7.86 1.85 9.85
C VAL A 85 -8.85 0.93 10.56
N TYR A 86 -9.33 -0.12 9.89
CA TYR A 86 -10.24 -1.10 10.49
C TYR A 86 -9.62 -1.83 11.68
N ALA A 87 -8.41 -2.35 11.54
CA ALA A 87 -7.76 -3.18 12.54
C ALA A 87 -7.32 -2.38 13.77
N HIS A 88 -6.84 -1.14 13.59
CA HIS A 88 -6.15 -0.40 14.65
C HIS A 88 -6.83 0.89 15.09
N VAL A 89 -7.59 1.55 14.23
CA VAL A 89 -8.13 2.89 14.55
C VAL A 89 -9.58 2.81 15.01
N LEU A 90 -10.40 1.99 14.35
CA LEU A 90 -11.79 1.81 14.73
C LEU A 90 -11.91 1.24 16.15
N PRO A 91 -12.98 1.60 16.88
CA PRO A 91 -13.29 0.92 18.14
C PRO A 91 -13.55 -0.57 17.89
N THR A 92 -13.33 -1.39 18.90
CA THR A 92 -13.47 -2.85 18.84
C THR A 92 -14.96 -3.20 18.79
N PHE A 93 -15.37 -3.83 17.70
CA PHE A 93 -16.68 -4.48 17.54
C PHE A 93 -16.55 -5.92 17.01
N LEU A 94 -15.39 -6.30 16.48
CA LEU A 94 -15.01 -7.67 16.13
C LEU A 94 -13.64 -8.01 16.77
N PRO A 95 -13.62 -8.41 18.06
CA PRO A 95 -12.40 -8.54 18.86
C PRO A 95 -11.35 -9.48 18.27
N ASP A 96 -11.76 -10.56 17.60
CA ASP A 96 -10.83 -11.53 17.02
C ASP A 96 -10.15 -11.03 15.73
N TYR A 97 -10.67 -9.95 15.14
CA TYR A 97 -10.20 -9.39 13.86
C TYR A 97 -9.65 -7.97 13.98
N GLN A 98 -9.62 -7.41 15.19
CA GLN A 98 -9.14 -6.05 15.45
C GLN A 98 -8.10 -6.06 16.56
N ASP A 99 -7.04 -5.26 16.37
CA ASP A 99 -6.06 -4.93 17.39
C ASP A 99 -6.12 -3.41 17.62
N SER A 100 -7.27 -2.98 18.15
CA SER A 100 -7.61 -1.56 18.25
C SER A 100 -6.70 -0.84 19.24
N PHE A 101 -6.27 0.36 18.87
CA PHE A 101 -5.51 1.27 19.71
C PHE A 101 -6.43 2.25 20.46
N THR A 102 -7.69 2.35 20.06
CA THR A 102 -8.67 3.28 20.65
C THR A 102 -9.58 2.61 21.68
N SER A 103 -9.70 1.29 21.65
CA SER A 103 -10.45 0.49 22.64
C SER A 103 -9.62 -0.67 23.16
N GLY A 104 -9.97 -1.17 24.37
CA GLY A 104 -9.23 -2.25 25.03
C GLY A 104 -9.07 -3.51 24.17
N PRO A 105 -8.03 -4.34 24.42
CA PRO A 105 -7.12 -4.27 25.58
C PRO A 105 -5.89 -3.36 25.41
N ARG A 106 -5.54 -2.92 24.19
CA ARG A 106 -4.40 -2.02 23.88
C ARG A 106 -3.05 -2.51 24.44
N ILE A 107 -2.80 -3.80 24.35
CA ILE A 107 -1.60 -4.43 24.94
C ILE A 107 -0.34 -3.80 24.33
N ASN A 108 0.49 -3.19 25.18
CA ASN A 108 1.77 -2.56 24.85
C ASN A 108 1.73 -1.51 23.73
N VAL A 109 0.56 -0.92 23.45
CA VAL A 109 0.42 0.18 22.49
C VAL A 109 1.14 1.42 23.03
N THR A 110 2.01 2.00 22.21
CA THR A 110 2.80 3.20 22.58
C THR A 110 2.72 4.26 21.49
N TRP A 111 3.42 5.39 21.69
CA TRP A 111 3.58 6.40 20.64
C TRP A 111 4.19 5.81 19.36
N PHE A 112 5.07 4.82 19.47
CA PHE A 112 5.70 4.16 18.32
C PHE A 112 4.69 3.31 17.53
N SER A 113 3.72 2.67 18.22
CA SER A 113 2.60 1.98 17.58
C SER A 113 1.75 2.93 16.76
N TRP A 114 1.43 4.09 17.33
CA TRP A 114 0.69 5.12 16.59
C TRP A 114 1.48 5.65 15.41
N LEU A 115 2.77 5.95 15.58
CA LEU A 115 3.62 6.43 14.50
C LEU A 115 3.70 5.44 13.34
N SER A 116 3.91 4.16 13.63
CA SER A 116 4.01 3.11 12.61
C SER A 116 2.68 2.87 11.90
N ALA A 117 1.57 2.75 12.64
CA ALA A 117 0.25 2.54 12.03
C ALA A 117 -0.21 3.74 11.18
N VAL A 118 -0.08 4.98 11.69
CA VAL A 118 -0.42 6.19 10.92
C VAL A 118 0.54 6.38 9.74
N GLY A 119 1.83 6.07 9.94
CA GLY A 119 2.83 6.09 8.87
C GLY A 119 2.47 5.13 7.73
N GLU A 120 2.03 3.92 8.05
CA GLU A 120 1.60 2.95 7.05
C GLU A 120 0.31 3.39 6.35
N ILE A 121 -0.70 3.86 7.08
CA ILE A 121 -1.93 4.39 6.49
C ILE A 121 -1.60 5.54 5.52
N GLY A 122 -0.79 6.50 5.97
CA GLY A 122 -0.37 7.64 5.14
C GLY A 122 0.41 7.21 3.90
N ALA A 123 1.39 6.32 4.05
CA ALA A 123 2.15 5.78 2.93
C ALA A 123 1.28 4.98 1.95
N GLY A 124 0.31 4.22 2.45
CA GLY A 124 -0.66 3.49 1.65
C GLY A 124 -1.56 4.42 0.82
N LEU A 125 -2.08 5.48 1.44
CA LEU A 125 -2.84 6.51 0.74
C LEU A 125 -2.02 7.20 -0.34
N ILE A 126 -0.75 7.53 -0.06
CA ILE A 126 0.18 8.12 -1.03
C ILE A 126 0.42 7.15 -2.20
N LEU A 127 0.73 5.88 -1.92
CA LEU A 127 0.94 4.86 -2.94
C LEU A 127 -0.29 4.70 -3.84
N GLY A 128 -1.48 4.59 -3.24
CA GLY A 128 -2.74 4.47 -3.97
C GLY A 128 -3.02 5.69 -4.84
N PHE A 129 -2.80 6.89 -4.30
CA PHE A 129 -2.98 8.14 -5.01
C PHE A 129 -1.99 8.31 -6.18
N VAL A 130 -0.70 8.01 -5.96
CA VAL A 130 0.32 8.04 -7.02
C VAL A 130 -0.02 7.03 -8.11
N GLY A 131 -0.49 5.84 -7.74
CA GLY A 131 -1.01 4.84 -8.68
C GLY A 131 -2.19 5.36 -9.51
N LEU A 132 -3.17 6.03 -8.89
CA LEU A 132 -4.29 6.67 -9.60
C LEU A 132 -3.82 7.76 -10.56
N ARG A 133 -2.94 8.65 -10.11
CA ARG A 133 -2.40 9.74 -10.93
C ARG A 133 -1.61 9.20 -12.12
N ALA A 134 -0.86 8.11 -11.93
CA ALA A 134 -0.16 7.43 -13.00
C ALA A 134 -1.09 6.74 -14.01
N ARG A 135 -2.30 6.30 -13.61
CA ARG A 135 -3.32 5.76 -14.53
C ARG A 135 -4.04 6.83 -15.35
N ARG A 136 -4.21 8.03 -14.79
CA ARG A 136 -4.95 9.13 -15.43
C ARG A 136 -4.16 9.87 -16.51
N ARG A 137 -2.88 9.53 -16.74
CA ARG A 137 -2.13 9.99 -17.91
C ARG A 137 -2.52 9.09 -19.09
N PRO A 138 -3.40 9.52 -20.01
CA PRO A 138 -3.88 8.69 -21.08
C PRO A 138 -2.81 8.57 -22.16
N ASP A 139 -2.75 7.39 -22.78
CA ASP A 139 -2.62 7.31 -24.23
C ASP A 139 -3.67 8.27 -24.81
N VAL A 140 -3.26 9.50 -25.15
CA VAL A 140 -4.02 10.32 -26.09
C VAL A 140 -3.89 9.57 -27.40
N GLU A 141 -4.93 8.81 -27.72
CA GLU A 141 -5.10 8.07 -28.96
C GLU A 141 -4.63 8.95 -30.12
N GLN A 142 -3.46 8.59 -30.66
CA GLN A 142 -2.96 9.20 -31.87
C GLN A 142 -3.96 8.79 -32.96
N PRO A 143 -4.73 9.73 -33.55
CA PRO A 143 -5.68 9.36 -34.59
C PRO A 143 -4.90 8.61 -35.67
N ALA A 144 -5.38 7.40 -35.99
CA ALA A 144 -4.75 6.49 -36.92
C ALA A 144 -4.28 7.28 -38.15
N ARG A 145 -2.96 7.33 -38.40
CA ARG A 145 -2.46 7.95 -39.62
C ARG A 145 -3.11 7.24 -40.81
N PRO A 146 -3.76 7.96 -41.73
CA PRO A 146 -4.25 7.37 -42.96
C PRO A 146 -3.07 6.65 -43.63
N ARG A 147 -3.26 5.38 -44.00
CA ARG A 147 -2.31 4.69 -44.87
C ARG A 147 -2.30 5.47 -46.19
N GLU A 148 -1.19 6.14 -46.49
CA GLU A 148 -0.92 6.59 -47.85
C GLU A 148 -0.90 5.33 -48.73
N ILE A 149 -1.92 5.26 -49.59
CA ILE A 149 -2.01 4.30 -50.66
C ILE A 149 -1.13 4.88 -51.77
N ALA A 150 -0.12 4.11 -52.16
CA ALA A 150 0.88 4.44 -53.17
C ALA A 150 0.27 4.76 -54.54
#